data_AF-A0A9D2MGJ8-F1
#
_entry.id   AF-A0A9D2MGJ8-F1
#
_cell.length_a   1.000
_cell.length_b   1.000
_cell.length_c   1.000
_cell.angle_alpha   90.00
_cell.angle_beta   90.00
_cell.angle_gamma   90.00
#
_symmetry.space_group_name_H-M   'P 1'
#
loop_
_entity.id
_entity.type
_entity.pdbx_description
1 polymer ?
#
loop_
_entity_poly.entity_id
_entity_poly.type
_entity_poly.pdbx_seq_one_letter_code
_entity_poly.pdbx_strand_id
1 'polypeptide(L)'
;MELEKLLQPKERASFELRALYEAAGCRKYHMGQFEEYALYQENQSFLPSRQVITFTDLDGRLLALKPDVTLSIAKSAQPAPGQTRRFYYNENVYRPSAESGAFKEIAQMGLEIIGQVGGAETGQAVALAAQSLDILSRAMGPDWRLVAGHMGYISALLDAVGAPAHTRQGLLSRLRARSGHELRTAALDAGVGQAGAEALAGLLELSGPAAQVLPRAAAACRSDAMAAALGELRGALQALPGGAGGRVWLDLALSGEMEYYNGLIFQGYLQGAPRPALRGGRYDLLARKFTPGAGAVGFAVYLDELDRAAPPPAQSAAPAMLNIALPKGRLGDKVYSLLAEGGCLAPEDYNATRRLVVEDKAAGVRCFLVKPSDVAIYVEHGAADIGIVGRDILAESEADVYELLDTGLGRCRMCVAGPAGFADDPGRPLRVATKFTRIAKEYFARQGRDIEIIHLNGSIELAPILGLSDVIVDIVETGATLQENGLAVLTGFMPISARVIANKSSYQFKRRQTDRLLEGLRGAIARRAHNKEETR
;
A
#
# COMPACT_ATOMS: atom_id res chain seq x y z
N MET A 1 8.51 24.73 31.92
CA MET A 1 9.67 23.90 31.51
C MET A 1 9.67 22.49 32.13
N GLU A 2 8.93 22.21 33.22
CA GLU A 2 8.79 20.83 33.75
C GLU A 2 7.61 20.03 33.14
N LEU A 3 6.50 20.69 32.77
CA LEU A 3 5.31 19.99 32.24
C LEU A 3 5.58 19.23 30.92
N GLU A 4 6.41 19.78 30.04
CA GLU A 4 6.76 19.17 28.74
C GLU A 4 7.52 17.84 28.88
N LYS A 5 8.15 17.59 30.03
CA LYS A 5 8.88 16.33 30.30
C LYS A 5 7.98 15.23 30.87
N LEU A 6 6.77 15.57 31.32
CA LEU A 6 5.80 14.62 31.87
C LEU A 6 4.84 14.08 30.82
N LEU A 7 4.70 14.77 29.69
CA LEU A 7 3.82 14.39 28.60
C LEU A 7 4.46 13.29 27.73
N GLN A 8 3.65 12.31 27.35
CA GLN A 8 4.03 11.32 26.34
C GLN A 8 4.24 12.03 24.98
N PRO A 9 5.08 11.48 24.08
CA PRO A 9 5.32 12.07 22.76
C PRO A 9 4.03 12.39 21.99
N LYS A 10 3.05 11.49 22.05
CA LYS A 10 1.71 11.64 21.44
C LYS A 10 0.92 12.81 22.03
N GLU A 11 0.95 13.00 23.34
CA GLU A 11 0.25 14.10 24.01
C GLU A 11 0.87 15.45 23.64
N ARG A 12 2.20 15.54 23.70
CA ARG A 12 2.94 16.74 23.30
C ARG A 12 2.65 17.10 21.84
N ALA A 13 2.76 16.14 20.93
CA ALA A 13 2.45 16.34 19.52
C ALA A 13 1.01 16.84 19.33
N SER A 14 0.04 16.25 20.04
CA SER A 14 -1.36 16.67 19.96
C SER A 14 -1.59 18.12 20.39
N PHE A 15 -0.91 18.58 21.45
CA PHE A 15 -0.99 19.98 21.89
C PHE A 15 -0.37 20.94 20.88
N GLU A 16 0.82 20.63 20.36
CA GLU A 16 1.50 21.46 19.36
C GLU A 16 0.72 21.53 18.04
N LEU A 17 0.18 20.40 17.57
CA LEU A 17 -0.67 20.35 16.38
C LEU A 17 -1.96 21.16 16.57
N ARG A 18 -2.56 21.11 17.77
CA ARG A 18 -3.75 21.91 18.09
C ARG A 18 -3.45 23.40 17.98
N ALA A 19 -2.36 23.85 18.61
CA ALA A 19 -1.94 25.25 18.56
C ALA A 19 -1.68 25.69 17.11
N LEU A 20 -1.04 24.83 16.32
CA LEU A 20 -0.81 25.07 14.90
C LEU A 20 -2.12 25.29 14.12
N TYR A 21 -3.09 24.39 14.27
CA TYR A 21 -4.34 24.46 13.51
C TYR A 21 -5.23 25.64 13.93
N GLU A 22 -5.31 25.94 15.23
CA GLU A 22 -6.04 27.11 15.73
C GLU A 22 -5.41 28.43 15.23
N ALA A 23 -4.07 28.53 15.22
CA ALA A 23 -3.35 29.67 14.66
C ALA A 23 -3.59 29.85 13.15
N ALA A 24 -3.84 28.74 12.43
CA ALA A 24 -4.20 28.75 11.02
C ALA A 24 -5.69 29.07 10.75
N GLY A 25 -6.46 29.39 11.79
CA GLY A 25 -7.89 29.75 11.70
C GLY A 25 -8.83 28.54 11.64
N CYS A 26 -8.35 27.34 11.97
CA CYS A 26 -9.19 26.15 12.04
C CYS A 26 -9.92 26.09 13.39
N ARG A 27 -11.20 25.70 13.36
CA ARG A 27 -11.99 25.52 14.57
C ARG A 27 -12.07 24.06 14.95
N LYS A 28 -12.05 23.76 16.26
CA LYS A 28 -12.24 22.39 16.72
C LYS A 28 -13.64 21.94 16.32
N TYR A 29 -13.71 20.83 15.60
CA TYR A 29 -14.95 20.13 15.35
C TYR A 29 -15.26 19.21 16.52
N HIS A 30 -16.44 19.37 17.09
CA HIS A 30 -16.94 18.53 18.17
C HIS A 30 -17.93 17.54 17.59
N MET A 31 -17.69 16.25 17.81
CA MET A 31 -18.56 15.18 17.34
C MET A 31 -19.10 14.35 18.51
N GLY A 32 -20.30 13.78 18.33
CA GLY A 32 -20.80 12.73 19.22
C GLY A 32 -19.94 11.47 19.10
N GLN A 33 -19.94 10.58 20.09
CA GLN A 33 -19.14 9.34 20.03
C GLN A 33 -19.68 8.34 19.00
N PHE A 34 -20.99 8.37 18.75
CA PHE A 34 -21.72 7.48 17.87
C PHE A 34 -22.48 8.26 16.80
N GLU A 35 -22.71 7.65 15.63
CA GLU A 35 -23.54 8.20 14.56
C GLU A 35 -24.48 7.14 14.00
N GLU A 36 -25.58 7.58 13.37
CA GLU A 36 -26.51 6.66 12.72
C GLU A 36 -25.82 5.88 11.59
N TYR A 37 -25.95 4.55 11.62
CA TYR A 37 -25.30 3.66 10.66
C TYR A 37 -25.71 3.96 9.20
N ALA A 38 -26.93 4.47 8.99
CA ALA A 38 -27.44 4.86 7.67
C ALA A 38 -26.47 5.81 6.93
N LEU A 39 -25.83 6.74 7.65
CA LEU A 39 -24.82 7.63 7.07
C LEU A 39 -23.69 6.84 6.40
N TYR A 40 -23.15 5.83 7.08
CA TYR A 40 -22.05 5.02 6.56
C TYR A 40 -22.52 4.05 5.48
N GLN A 41 -23.70 3.47 5.64
CA GLN A 41 -24.30 2.56 4.68
C GLN A 41 -24.54 3.22 3.32
N GLU A 42 -25.06 4.43 3.30
CA GLU A 42 -25.32 5.20 2.06
C GLU A 42 -24.04 5.74 1.41
N ASN A 43 -22.92 5.72 2.13
CA ASN A 43 -21.65 6.33 1.74
C ASN A 43 -20.48 5.32 1.72
N GLN A 44 -20.76 4.02 1.55
CA GLN A 44 -19.76 2.96 1.58
C GLN A 44 -18.59 3.17 0.59
N SER A 45 -18.83 3.84 -0.55
CA SER A 45 -17.79 4.18 -1.54
C SER A 45 -16.75 5.17 -1.02
N PHE A 46 -17.05 5.89 0.06
CA PHE A 46 -16.16 6.86 0.70
C PHE A 46 -15.45 6.29 1.94
N LEU A 47 -15.72 5.03 2.30
CA LEU A 47 -15.15 4.39 3.46
C LEU A 47 -13.90 3.58 3.11
N PRO A 48 -12.93 3.49 4.03
CA PRO A 48 -11.76 2.62 3.85
C PRO A 48 -12.14 1.14 3.93
N SER A 49 -13.25 0.81 4.60
CA SER A 49 -13.80 -0.54 4.67
C SER A 49 -15.32 -0.49 4.76
N ARG A 50 -15.99 -1.49 4.17
CA ARG A 50 -17.43 -1.68 4.30
C ARG A 50 -17.83 -2.28 5.65
N GLN A 51 -16.88 -2.85 6.39
CA GLN A 51 -17.12 -3.40 7.72
C GLN A 51 -17.11 -2.27 8.75
N VAL A 52 -18.27 -2.01 9.35
CA VAL A 52 -18.49 -0.97 10.36
C VAL A 52 -19.10 -1.64 11.59
N ILE A 53 -18.59 -1.31 12.77
CA ILE A 53 -19.15 -1.82 14.02
C ILE A 53 -20.49 -1.11 14.25
N THR A 54 -21.56 -1.89 14.44
CA THR A 54 -22.91 -1.37 14.66
C THR A 54 -23.50 -1.91 15.96
N PHE A 55 -24.40 -1.14 16.56
CA PHE A 55 -25.15 -1.53 17.74
C PHE A 55 -26.49 -0.80 17.77
N THR A 56 -27.50 -1.40 18.41
CA THR A 56 -28.83 -0.81 18.53
C THR A 56 -28.89 0.11 19.75
N ASP A 57 -29.37 1.34 19.57
CA ASP A 57 -29.60 2.30 20.64
C ASP A 57 -30.90 1.99 21.42
N LEU A 58 -31.11 2.66 22.55
CA LEU A 58 -32.27 2.50 23.43
C LEU A 58 -33.60 2.78 22.74
N ASP A 59 -33.60 3.58 21.68
CA ASP A 59 -34.79 3.91 20.87
C ASP A 59 -34.95 3.01 19.63
N GLY A 60 -34.10 1.98 19.49
CA GLY A 60 -34.13 1.04 18.38
C GLY A 60 -33.38 1.49 17.13
N ARG A 61 -32.82 2.71 17.10
CA ARG A 61 -31.99 3.16 15.96
C ARG A 61 -30.67 2.39 15.92
N LEU A 62 -30.21 2.08 14.71
CA LEU A 62 -28.91 1.44 14.51
C LEU A 62 -27.81 2.50 14.46
N LEU A 63 -26.95 2.49 15.47
CA LEU A 63 -25.78 3.35 15.56
C LEU A 63 -24.52 2.60 15.14
N ALA A 64 -23.47 3.36 14.87
CA ALA A 64 -22.17 2.86 14.49
C ALA A 64 -21.05 3.55 15.29
N LEU A 65 -20.01 2.77 15.59
CA LEU A 65 -18.71 3.34 15.94
C LEU A 65 -18.06 3.86 14.65
N LYS A 66 -17.45 5.05 14.75
CA LYS A 66 -17.01 5.79 13.57
C LYS A 66 -15.87 5.07 12.83
N PRO A 67 -16.03 4.70 11.55
CA PRO A 67 -14.93 4.21 10.72
C PRO A 67 -14.09 5.35 10.14
N ASP A 68 -14.64 6.56 10.11
CA ASP A 68 -14.08 7.74 9.46
C ASP A 68 -14.65 9.04 10.08
N VAL A 69 -13.86 10.12 10.07
CA VAL A 69 -14.25 11.44 10.59
C VAL A 69 -14.61 12.43 9.48
N THR A 70 -13.95 12.33 8.33
CA THR A 70 -14.11 13.25 7.21
C THR A 70 -15.55 13.25 6.69
N LEU A 71 -16.19 12.07 6.63
CA LEU A 71 -17.61 11.94 6.25
C LEU A 71 -18.55 12.73 7.18
N SER A 72 -18.34 12.62 8.49
CA SER A 72 -19.15 13.30 9.51
C SER A 72 -18.99 14.82 9.43
N ILE A 73 -17.76 15.29 9.22
CA ILE A 73 -17.48 16.72 9.02
C ILE A 73 -18.10 17.21 7.71
N ALA A 74 -17.99 16.46 6.61
CA ALA A 74 -18.58 16.85 5.33
C ALA A 74 -20.12 17.00 5.43
N LYS A 75 -20.78 16.09 6.15
CA LYS A 75 -22.24 16.14 6.39
C LYS A 75 -22.67 17.39 7.16
N SER A 76 -21.92 17.79 8.19
CA SER A 76 -22.31 18.89 9.09
C SER A 76 -21.76 20.25 8.68
N ALA A 77 -20.66 20.28 7.92
CA ALA A 77 -19.98 21.51 7.55
C ALA A 77 -20.88 22.46 6.75
N GLN A 78 -21.67 21.95 5.80
CA GLN A 78 -22.66 22.66 4.98
C GLN A 78 -22.34 24.17 4.77
N PRO A 79 -21.21 24.49 4.11
CA PRO A 79 -20.82 25.87 3.88
C PRO A 79 -21.82 26.59 2.95
N ALA A 80 -22.05 27.88 3.20
CA ALA A 80 -22.82 28.71 2.29
C ALA A 80 -22.06 28.90 0.94
N PRO A 81 -22.74 29.28 -0.15
CA PRO A 81 -22.07 29.58 -1.42
C PRO A 81 -20.95 30.62 -1.25
N GLY A 82 -19.76 30.32 -1.76
CA GLY A 82 -18.57 31.17 -1.61
C GLY A 82 -17.93 31.17 -0.21
N GLN A 83 -18.46 30.40 0.74
CA GLN A 83 -17.86 30.25 2.07
C GLN A 83 -16.82 29.13 2.08
N THR A 84 -15.74 29.32 2.83
CA THR A 84 -14.78 28.27 3.18
C THR A 84 -14.77 28.07 4.69
N ARG A 85 -15.04 26.84 5.14
CA ARG A 85 -14.97 26.44 6.55
C ARG A 85 -13.73 25.60 6.78
N ARG A 86 -13.09 25.78 7.95
CA ARG A 86 -11.85 25.10 8.33
C ARG A 86 -12.04 24.45 9.69
N PHE A 87 -11.86 23.15 9.75
CA PHE A 87 -12.06 22.34 10.93
C PHE A 87 -10.80 21.57 11.26
N TYR A 88 -10.58 21.31 12.55
CA TYR A 88 -9.67 20.26 12.98
C TYR A 88 -10.35 19.36 14.00
N TYR A 89 -9.89 18.13 14.13
CA TYR A 89 -10.45 17.13 15.06
C TYR A 89 -9.34 16.34 15.73
N ASN A 90 -9.64 15.71 16.88
CA ASN A 90 -8.78 14.76 17.57
C ASN A 90 -9.68 13.65 18.14
N GLU A 91 -9.72 12.51 17.47
CA GLU A 91 -10.76 11.48 17.64
C GLU A 91 -10.20 10.08 17.37
N ASN A 92 -10.90 9.07 17.88
CA ASN A 92 -10.61 7.67 17.58
C ASN A 92 -11.55 7.15 16.50
N VAL A 93 -11.00 6.41 15.54
CA VAL A 93 -11.77 5.67 14.52
C VAL A 93 -11.54 4.17 14.64
N TYR A 94 -12.52 3.38 14.21
CA TYR A 94 -12.52 1.93 14.39
C TYR A 94 -12.56 1.24 13.02
N ARG A 95 -11.54 0.44 12.71
CA ARG A 95 -11.39 -0.21 11.40
C ARG A 95 -11.01 -1.68 11.57
N PRO A 96 -11.46 -2.58 10.67
CA PRO A 96 -10.99 -3.96 10.70
C PRO A 96 -9.48 -4.00 10.44
N SER A 97 -8.80 -4.88 11.16
CA SER A 97 -7.40 -5.21 10.96
C SER A 97 -7.31 -6.60 10.33
N ALA A 98 -6.77 -6.67 9.11
CA ALA A 98 -6.53 -7.95 8.42
C ALA A 98 -5.55 -8.85 9.21
N GLU A 99 -4.62 -8.23 9.94
CA GLU A 99 -3.59 -8.92 10.74
C GLU A 99 -4.18 -9.68 11.94
N SER A 100 -5.07 -9.03 12.71
CA SER A 100 -5.63 -9.62 13.93
C SER A 100 -6.97 -10.33 13.71
N GLY A 101 -7.60 -10.15 12.55
CA GLY A 101 -8.97 -10.58 12.31
C GLY A 101 -10.00 -9.86 13.20
N ALA A 102 -9.61 -8.75 13.84
CA ALA A 102 -10.42 -7.98 14.77
C ALA A 102 -10.43 -6.49 14.41
N PHE A 103 -11.35 -5.74 15.01
CA PHE A 103 -11.33 -4.28 14.89
C PHE A 103 -10.20 -3.67 15.72
N LYS A 104 -9.58 -2.64 15.16
CA LYS A 104 -8.56 -1.82 15.81
C LYS A 104 -9.10 -0.40 15.99
N GLU A 105 -8.84 0.16 17.17
CA GLU A 105 -8.96 1.59 17.45
C GLU A 105 -7.73 2.34 16.95
N ILE A 106 -7.94 3.47 16.27
CA ILE A 106 -6.89 4.29 15.66
C ILE A 106 -7.08 5.73 16.12
N ALA A 107 -6.11 6.27 16.86
CA ALA A 107 -6.13 7.68 17.26
C ALA A 107 -5.69 8.57 16.11
N GLN A 108 -6.56 9.52 15.73
CA GLN A 108 -6.33 10.42 14.61
C GLN A 108 -6.54 11.87 15.00
N MET A 109 -5.65 12.72 14.53
CA MET A 109 -5.84 14.16 14.57
C MET A 109 -5.78 14.70 13.14
N GLY A 110 -6.78 15.44 12.70
CA GLY A 110 -6.85 15.85 11.30
C GLY A 110 -7.44 17.23 11.10
N LEU A 111 -7.44 17.66 9.85
CA LEU A 111 -7.88 18.97 9.42
C LEU A 111 -8.67 18.84 8.13
N GLU A 112 -9.78 19.56 8.04
CA GLU A 112 -10.67 19.59 6.88
C GLU A 112 -10.97 21.04 6.47
N ILE A 113 -10.75 21.36 5.19
CA ILE A 113 -11.13 22.63 4.58
C ILE A 113 -12.21 22.33 3.54
N ILE A 114 -13.43 22.85 3.75
CA ILE A 114 -14.63 22.52 2.95
C ILE A 114 -15.34 23.80 2.50
N GLY A 115 -15.77 23.84 1.24
CA GLY A 115 -16.52 24.95 0.65
C GLY A 115 -15.85 25.48 -0.61
N GLN A 116 -15.56 26.78 -0.68
CA GLN A 116 -14.75 27.32 -1.77
C GLN A 116 -13.29 26.91 -1.58
N VAL A 117 -12.88 25.86 -2.28
CA VAL A 117 -11.53 25.27 -2.20
C VAL A 117 -10.86 25.35 -3.57
N GLY A 118 -9.83 26.18 -3.65
CA GLY A 118 -8.97 26.32 -4.81
C GLY A 118 -7.49 26.08 -4.47
N GLY A 119 -6.60 26.67 -5.26
CA GLY A 119 -5.15 26.50 -5.09
C GLY A 119 -4.62 27.04 -3.76
N ALA A 120 -5.20 28.13 -3.24
CA ALA A 120 -4.80 28.74 -1.98
C ALA A 120 -5.12 27.83 -0.78
N GLU A 121 -6.35 27.29 -0.72
CA GLU A 121 -6.79 26.38 0.35
C GLU A 121 -6.05 25.04 0.27
N THR A 122 -5.83 24.53 -0.95
CA THR A 122 -5.04 23.30 -1.16
C THR A 122 -3.60 23.49 -0.71
N GLY A 123 -2.97 24.61 -1.08
CA GLY A 123 -1.63 24.97 -0.62
C GLY A 123 -1.54 25.14 0.89
N GLN A 124 -2.55 25.76 1.51
CA GLN A 124 -2.65 25.88 2.97
C GLN A 124 -2.70 24.49 3.65
N ALA A 125 -3.53 23.57 3.17
CA ALA A 125 -3.62 22.22 3.73
C ALA A 125 -2.30 21.46 3.60
N VAL A 126 -1.62 21.55 2.45
CA VAL A 126 -0.30 20.95 2.22
C VAL A 126 0.77 21.57 3.12
N ALA A 127 0.74 22.89 3.33
CA ALA A 127 1.65 23.59 4.23
C ALA A 127 1.47 23.16 5.69
N LEU A 128 0.21 23.07 6.15
CA LEU A 128 -0.11 22.59 7.49
C LEU A 128 0.29 21.12 7.67
N ALA A 129 0.15 20.29 6.64
CA ALA A 129 0.63 18.91 6.67
C ALA A 129 2.16 18.82 6.85
N ALA A 130 2.92 19.63 6.12
CA ALA A 130 4.39 19.69 6.28
C ALA A 130 4.80 20.16 7.68
N GLN A 131 4.18 21.24 8.18
CA GLN A 131 4.43 21.75 9.54
C GLN A 131 4.01 20.74 10.62
N SER A 132 2.97 19.96 10.36
CA SER A 132 2.58 18.84 11.23
C SER A 132 3.70 17.79 11.28
N LEU A 133 4.28 17.42 10.14
CA LEU A 133 5.43 16.50 10.11
C LEU A 133 6.66 17.06 10.84
N ASP A 134 6.93 18.37 10.77
CA ASP A 134 7.98 19.02 11.57
C ASP A 134 7.71 18.94 13.09
N ILE A 135 6.44 19.00 13.52
CA ILE A 135 6.06 18.77 14.92
C ILE A 135 6.29 17.31 15.30
N LEU A 136 5.81 16.38 14.47
CA LEU A 136 5.94 14.95 14.74
C LEU A 136 7.40 14.50 14.77
N SER A 137 8.24 14.98 13.85
CA SER A 137 9.65 14.61 13.79
C SER A 137 10.39 15.03 15.06
N ARG A 138 10.10 16.22 15.61
CA ARG A 138 10.67 16.67 16.89
C ARG A 138 10.34 15.73 18.06
N ALA A 139 9.24 15.00 17.99
CA ALA A 139 8.85 14.01 18.99
C ALA A 139 9.47 12.61 18.78
N MET A 140 9.94 12.29 17.56
CA MET A 140 10.04 10.90 17.08
C MET A 140 11.29 10.53 16.29
N GLY A 141 11.88 11.47 15.53
CA GLY A 141 12.91 11.14 14.56
C GLY A 141 13.49 12.35 13.84
N PRO A 142 14.73 12.28 13.34
CA PRO A 142 15.44 13.47 12.83
C PRO A 142 14.95 13.96 11.46
N ASP A 143 14.25 13.13 10.68
CA ASP A 143 13.85 13.48 9.31
C ASP A 143 12.44 12.98 8.93
N TRP A 144 11.82 13.71 8.01
CA TRP A 144 10.50 13.40 7.47
C TRP A 144 10.47 13.66 5.96
N ARG A 145 9.52 13.02 5.27
CA ARG A 145 9.25 13.26 3.85
C ARG A 145 7.76 13.47 3.61
N LEU A 146 7.43 14.48 2.83
CA LEU A 146 6.09 14.68 2.27
C LEU A 146 6.14 14.27 0.80
N VAL A 147 5.39 13.24 0.44
CA VAL A 147 5.28 12.75 -0.94
C VAL A 147 3.92 13.15 -1.47
N ALA A 148 3.89 13.92 -2.55
CA ALA A 148 2.66 14.37 -3.20
C ALA A 148 2.48 13.73 -4.59
N GLY A 149 1.23 13.52 -4.97
CA GLY A 149 0.80 13.03 -6.27
C GLY A 149 -0.50 13.71 -6.69
N HIS A 150 -1.05 13.33 -7.85
CA HIS A 150 -2.29 13.93 -8.34
C HIS A 150 -3.12 12.94 -9.15
N MET A 151 -4.30 12.57 -8.65
CA MET A 151 -5.19 11.62 -9.33
C MET A 151 -5.64 12.11 -10.71
N GLY A 152 -5.85 13.42 -10.87
CA GLY A 152 -6.11 14.03 -12.18
C GLY A 152 -5.00 13.79 -13.22
N TYR A 153 -3.73 13.68 -12.81
CA TYR A 153 -2.63 13.38 -13.75
C TYR A 153 -2.72 11.93 -14.25
N ILE A 154 -2.99 10.98 -13.34
CA ILE A 154 -3.15 9.56 -13.65
C ILE A 154 -4.39 9.34 -14.53
N SER A 155 -5.54 9.89 -14.13
CA SER A 155 -6.79 9.78 -14.89
C SER A 155 -6.66 10.38 -16.29
N ALA A 156 -6.05 11.56 -16.42
CA ALA A 156 -5.81 12.17 -17.71
C ALA A 156 -4.84 11.38 -18.59
N LEU A 157 -3.85 10.69 -18.01
CA LEU A 157 -2.99 9.78 -18.77
C LEU A 157 -3.78 8.54 -19.24
N LEU A 158 -4.60 7.93 -18.37
CA LEU A 158 -5.46 6.81 -18.74
C LEU A 158 -6.40 7.17 -19.89
N ASP A 159 -6.97 8.38 -19.88
CA ASP A 159 -7.76 8.91 -21.00
C ASP A 159 -6.90 9.08 -22.26
N ALA A 160 -5.73 9.71 -22.16
CA ALA A 160 -4.86 9.99 -23.29
C ALA A 160 -4.30 8.72 -23.97
N VAL A 161 -4.14 7.62 -23.23
CA VAL A 161 -3.71 6.33 -23.80
C VAL A 161 -4.88 5.45 -24.25
N GLY A 162 -6.13 5.89 -24.08
CA GLY A 162 -7.32 5.16 -24.49
C GLY A 162 -7.66 3.94 -23.61
N ALA A 163 -7.29 3.96 -22.32
CA ALA A 163 -7.57 2.83 -21.42
C ALA A 163 -9.09 2.67 -21.17
N PRO A 164 -9.68 1.50 -21.49
CA PRO A 164 -11.11 1.24 -21.30
C PRO A 164 -11.55 1.37 -19.84
N ALA A 165 -12.73 1.93 -19.58
CA ALA A 165 -13.20 2.20 -18.21
C ALA A 165 -13.18 0.96 -17.29
N HIS A 166 -13.57 -0.21 -17.82
CA HIS A 166 -13.64 -1.46 -17.05
C HIS A 166 -12.26 -2.01 -16.65
N THR A 167 -11.16 -1.58 -17.28
CA THR A 167 -9.79 -2.06 -16.96
C THR A 167 -9.03 -1.10 -16.05
N ARG A 168 -9.49 0.15 -15.90
CA ARG A 168 -8.78 1.21 -15.15
C ARG A 168 -8.49 0.82 -13.71
N GLN A 169 -9.44 0.20 -13.00
CA GLN A 169 -9.21 -0.22 -11.62
C GLN A 169 -8.06 -1.24 -11.52
N GLY A 170 -7.97 -2.17 -12.47
CA GLY A 170 -6.89 -3.14 -12.56
C GLY A 170 -5.53 -2.52 -12.91
N LEU A 171 -5.51 -1.45 -13.71
CA LEU A 171 -4.28 -0.70 -13.99
C LEU A 171 -3.84 0.12 -12.77
N LEU A 172 -4.78 0.79 -12.10
CA LEU A 172 -4.52 1.56 -10.88
C LEU A 172 -3.99 0.70 -9.75
N SER A 173 -4.50 -0.53 -9.58
CA SER A 173 -3.99 -1.45 -8.54
C SER A 173 -2.53 -1.84 -8.79
N ARG A 174 -2.16 -2.10 -10.04
CA ARG A 174 -0.77 -2.41 -10.43
C ARG A 174 0.17 -1.22 -10.31
N LEU A 175 -0.33 -0.02 -10.62
CA LEU A 175 0.39 1.24 -10.40
C LEU A 175 0.66 1.45 -8.89
N ARG A 176 -0.35 1.24 -8.04
CA ARG A 176 -0.24 1.33 -6.56
C ARG A 176 0.75 0.32 -5.99
N ALA A 177 0.75 -0.90 -6.52
CA ALA A 177 1.71 -1.94 -6.17
C ALA A 177 3.13 -1.65 -6.71
N ARG A 178 3.29 -0.65 -7.58
CA ARG A 178 4.53 -0.35 -8.31
C ARG A 178 5.07 -1.52 -9.16
N SER A 179 4.17 -2.42 -9.59
CA SER A 179 4.54 -3.58 -10.42
C SER A 179 4.58 -3.20 -11.90
N GLY A 180 5.70 -2.64 -12.36
CA GLY A 180 5.85 -2.12 -13.72
C GLY A 180 5.69 -3.18 -14.82
N HIS A 181 6.13 -4.41 -14.57
CA HIS A 181 5.94 -5.52 -15.52
C HIS A 181 4.46 -5.90 -15.64
N GLU A 182 3.78 -6.13 -14.51
CA GLU A 182 2.34 -6.47 -14.52
C GLU A 182 1.50 -5.33 -15.10
N LEU A 183 1.89 -4.06 -14.86
CA LEU A 183 1.22 -2.90 -15.43
C LEU A 183 1.31 -2.86 -16.95
N ARG A 184 2.48 -3.14 -17.54
CA ARG A 184 2.65 -3.20 -19.00
C ARG A 184 1.80 -4.31 -19.61
N THR A 185 1.88 -5.53 -19.06
CA THR A 185 1.10 -6.67 -19.55
C THR A 185 -0.39 -6.37 -19.48
N ALA A 186 -0.89 -5.89 -18.34
CA ALA A 186 -2.30 -5.59 -18.18
C ALA A 186 -2.79 -4.44 -19.08
N ALA A 187 -1.94 -3.45 -19.37
CA ALA A 187 -2.27 -2.39 -20.32
C ALA A 187 -2.42 -2.95 -21.75
N LEU A 188 -1.48 -3.80 -22.19
CA LEU A 188 -1.54 -4.46 -23.49
C LEU A 188 -2.77 -5.38 -23.62
N ASP A 189 -3.05 -6.19 -22.60
CA ASP A 189 -4.23 -7.07 -22.56
C ASP A 189 -5.54 -6.27 -22.58
N ALA A 190 -5.53 -5.05 -22.03
CA ALA A 190 -6.65 -4.12 -22.07
C ALA A 190 -6.82 -3.39 -23.43
N GLY A 191 -5.96 -3.69 -24.42
CA GLY A 191 -5.98 -3.05 -25.74
C GLY A 191 -5.28 -1.68 -25.79
N VAL A 192 -4.54 -1.29 -24.74
CA VAL A 192 -3.69 -0.08 -24.78
C VAL A 192 -2.47 -0.38 -25.64
N GLY A 193 -2.19 0.47 -26.63
CA GLY A 193 -1.01 0.29 -27.50
C GLY A 193 0.32 0.36 -26.75
N GLN A 194 1.40 -0.18 -27.33
CA GLN A 194 2.73 -0.25 -26.71
C GLN A 194 3.21 1.09 -26.14
N ALA A 195 3.07 2.18 -26.90
CA ALA A 195 3.48 3.51 -26.45
C ALA A 195 2.68 4.02 -25.25
N GLY A 196 1.42 3.57 -25.09
CA GLY A 196 0.57 3.87 -23.94
C GLY A 196 0.94 3.01 -22.73
N ALA A 197 1.21 1.72 -22.94
CA ALA A 197 1.70 0.83 -21.88
C ALA A 197 3.03 1.32 -21.28
N GLU A 198 3.97 1.77 -22.13
CA GLU A 198 5.22 2.38 -21.67
C GLU A 198 5.00 3.72 -20.96
N ALA A 199 4.03 4.53 -21.39
CA ALA A 199 3.68 5.78 -20.71
C ALA A 199 3.17 5.53 -19.29
N LEU A 200 2.29 4.53 -19.12
CA LEU A 200 1.77 4.11 -17.82
C LEU A 200 2.89 3.58 -16.92
N ALA A 201 3.78 2.74 -17.45
CA ALA A 201 4.94 2.25 -16.72
C ALA A 201 5.91 3.39 -16.35
N GLY A 202 6.06 4.39 -17.22
CA GLY A 202 6.90 5.57 -17.00
C GLY A 202 6.47 6.43 -15.81
N LEU A 203 5.21 6.34 -15.34
CA LEU A 203 4.77 7.00 -14.10
C LEU A 203 5.58 6.53 -12.89
N LEU A 204 6.00 5.27 -12.85
CA LEU A 204 6.77 4.70 -11.73
C LEU A 204 8.14 5.39 -11.57
N GLU A 205 8.68 5.89 -12.68
CA GLU A 205 9.95 6.61 -12.76
C GLU A 205 9.81 8.11 -12.45
N LEU A 206 8.58 8.64 -12.45
CA LEU A 206 8.27 10.02 -12.06
C LEU A 206 8.08 10.11 -10.54
N SER A 207 9.12 9.71 -9.82
CA SER A 207 9.17 9.73 -8.37
C SER A 207 10.53 10.19 -7.86
N GLY A 208 10.56 11.07 -6.87
CA GLY A 208 11.80 11.71 -6.41
C GLY A 208 11.60 13.11 -5.84
N PRO A 209 12.69 13.85 -5.57
CA PRO A 209 12.62 15.23 -5.13
C PRO A 209 11.81 16.09 -6.11
N ALA A 210 10.89 16.93 -5.60
CA ALA A 210 9.94 17.66 -6.43
C ALA A 210 10.60 18.52 -7.51
N ALA A 211 11.71 19.19 -7.18
CA ALA A 211 12.47 20.01 -8.11
C ALA A 211 13.00 19.24 -9.34
N GLN A 212 13.29 17.94 -9.18
CA GLN A 212 13.78 17.07 -10.26
C GLN A 212 12.65 16.42 -11.05
N VAL A 213 11.54 16.10 -10.38
CA VAL A 213 10.41 15.40 -10.99
C VAL A 213 9.50 16.36 -11.77
N LEU A 214 9.26 17.58 -11.29
CA LEU A 214 8.36 18.54 -11.93
C LEU A 214 8.68 18.79 -13.42
N PRO A 215 9.95 19.03 -13.84
CA PRO A 215 10.27 19.21 -15.25
C PRO A 215 10.05 17.93 -16.08
N ARG A 216 10.41 16.76 -15.53
CA ARG A 216 10.21 15.46 -16.19
C ARG A 216 8.74 15.14 -16.37
N ALA A 217 7.92 15.40 -15.34
CA ALA A 217 6.47 15.22 -15.40
C ALA A 217 5.80 16.17 -16.40
N ALA A 218 6.31 17.40 -16.54
CA ALA A 218 5.84 18.35 -17.54
C ALA A 218 6.14 17.87 -18.97
N ALA A 219 7.36 17.37 -19.20
CA ALA A 219 7.75 16.80 -20.49
C ALA A 219 6.98 15.53 -20.85
N ALA A 220 6.50 14.78 -19.85
CA ALA A 220 5.71 13.58 -20.03
C ALA A 220 4.20 13.83 -20.23
N CYS A 221 3.73 15.09 -20.14
CA CYS A 221 2.32 15.42 -20.37
C CYS A 221 1.87 15.08 -21.79
N ARG A 222 0.70 14.45 -21.90
CA ARG A 222 0.07 14.05 -23.17
C ARG A 222 -1.26 14.75 -23.44
N SER A 223 -1.72 15.57 -22.50
CA SER A 223 -2.96 16.33 -22.60
C SER A 223 -2.92 17.58 -21.73
N ASP A 224 -3.77 18.55 -22.04
CA ASP A 224 -3.93 19.77 -21.23
C ASP A 224 -4.42 19.44 -19.81
N ALA A 225 -5.22 18.38 -19.65
CA ALA A 225 -5.66 17.92 -18.34
C ALA A 225 -4.48 17.43 -17.47
N MET A 226 -3.47 16.76 -18.05
CA MET A 226 -2.24 16.42 -17.33
C MET A 226 -1.45 17.67 -16.94
N ALA A 227 -1.35 18.65 -17.85
CA ALA A 227 -0.66 19.91 -17.58
C ALA A 227 -1.36 20.73 -16.48
N ALA A 228 -2.70 20.76 -16.46
CA ALA A 228 -3.50 21.41 -15.43
C ALA A 228 -3.30 20.75 -14.06
N ALA A 229 -3.37 19.42 -13.98
CA ALA A 229 -3.10 18.66 -12.76
C ALA A 229 -1.69 18.91 -12.21
N LEU A 230 -0.69 19.00 -13.09
CA LEU A 230 0.67 19.34 -12.71
C LEU A 230 0.80 20.80 -12.23
N GLY A 231 0.01 21.71 -12.80
CA GLY A 231 -0.11 23.10 -12.37
C GLY A 231 -0.67 23.22 -10.94
N GLU A 232 -1.75 22.50 -10.63
CA GLU A 232 -2.32 22.42 -9.28
C GLU A 232 -1.30 21.90 -8.28
N LEU A 233 -0.60 20.81 -8.63
CA LEU A 233 0.46 20.23 -7.82
C LEU A 233 1.60 21.23 -7.56
N ARG A 234 2.07 21.91 -8.59
CA ARG A 234 3.12 22.94 -8.46
C ARG A 234 2.67 24.09 -7.56
N GLY A 235 1.44 24.59 -7.74
CA GLY A 235 0.89 25.68 -6.93
C GLY A 235 0.80 25.31 -5.45
N ALA A 236 0.33 24.09 -5.14
CA ALA A 236 0.25 23.61 -3.76
C ALA A 236 1.64 23.50 -3.10
N LEU A 237 2.66 23.03 -3.83
CA LEU A 237 4.02 22.94 -3.31
C LEU A 237 4.71 24.30 -3.13
N GLN A 238 4.34 25.31 -3.92
CA GLN A 238 4.86 26.68 -3.78
C GLN A 238 4.34 27.37 -2.50
N ALA A 239 3.22 26.91 -1.94
CA ALA A 239 2.67 27.43 -0.69
C ALA A 239 3.45 26.96 0.56
N LEU A 240 4.41 26.05 0.42
CA LEU A 240 5.21 25.54 1.53
C LEU A 240 6.19 26.61 2.06
N PRO A 241 6.22 26.89 3.38
CA PRO A 241 7.17 27.81 3.97
C PRO A 241 8.60 27.28 3.82
N GLY A 242 9.51 28.11 3.29
CA GLY A 242 10.87 27.69 2.96
C GLY A 242 11.00 26.94 1.63
N GLY A 243 9.90 26.80 0.87
CA GLY A 243 9.84 26.15 -0.43
C GLY A 243 9.84 24.61 -0.36
N ALA A 244 9.83 23.99 -1.54
CA ALA A 244 9.96 22.54 -1.70
C ALA A 244 11.41 22.08 -1.47
N GLY A 245 11.94 22.26 -0.25
CA GLY A 245 13.25 21.75 0.15
C GLY A 245 13.37 20.23 -0.06
N GLY A 246 14.53 19.64 0.27
CA GLY A 246 14.81 18.22 0.00
C GLY A 246 13.84 17.18 0.60
N ARG A 247 12.95 17.61 1.51
CA ARG A 247 11.92 16.79 2.17
C ARG A 247 10.62 16.62 1.36
N VAL A 248 10.44 17.42 0.31
CA VAL A 248 9.22 17.41 -0.51
C VAL A 248 9.47 16.65 -1.80
N TRP A 249 8.74 15.55 -1.96
CA TRP A 249 8.88 14.61 -3.03
C TRP A 249 7.61 14.55 -3.85
N LEU A 250 7.76 14.19 -5.11
CA LEU A 250 6.66 13.80 -5.97
C LEU A 250 6.70 12.30 -6.22
N ASP A 251 5.52 11.72 -6.35
CA ASP A 251 5.30 10.38 -6.88
C ASP A 251 4.02 10.39 -7.71
N LEU A 252 4.18 10.42 -9.04
CA LEU A 252 3.07 10.50 -9.98
C LEU A 252 2.36 9.14 -10.15
N ALA A 253 2.93 8.07 -9.58
CA ALA A 253 2.29 6.77 -9.43
C ALA A 253 1.53 6.64 -8.10
N LEU A 254 1.63 7.63 -7.20
CA LEU A 254 0.83 7.66 -5.99
C LEU A 254 -0.64 7.70 -6.42
N SER A 255 -1.36 6.62 -6.16
CA SER A 255 -2.81 6.54 -6.28
C SER A 255 -3.34 6.38 -4.87
N GLY A 256 -4.23 7.29 -4.46
CA GLY A 256 -4.70 7.37 -3.07
C GLY A 256 -5.20 6.02 -2.57
N GLU A 257 -4.96 5.70 -1.29
CA GLU A 257 -5.44 4.43 -0.71
C GLU A 257 -6.97 4.38 -0.66
N MET A 258 -7.61 5.54 -0.46
CA MET A 258 -9.06 5.72 -0.46
C MET A 258 -9.54 6.13 -1.85
N GLU A 259 -10.53 5.43 -2.38
CA GLU A 259 -11.02 5.59 -3.77
C GLU A 259 -11.68 6.96 -4.04
N TYR A 260 -11.90 7.78 -3.01
CA TYR A 260 -12.62 9.05 -3.16
C TYR A 260 -11.74 10.26 -3.50
N TYR A 261 -10.41 10.17 -3.36
CA TYR A 261 -9.55 11.28 -3.74
C TYR A 261 -9.56 11.47 -5.25
N ASN A 262 -9.80 12.70 -5.69
CA ASN A 262 -10.00 13.01 -7.11
C ASN A 262 -9.08 14.13 -7.64
N GLY A 263 -8.22 14.68 -6.78
CA GLY A 263 -7.26 15.72 -7.15
C GLY A 263 -5.87 15.44 -6.59
N LEU A 264 -5.25 16.47 -6.03
CA LEU A 264 -3.99 16.36 -5.30
C LEU A 264 -4.12 15.40 -4.12
N ILE A 265 -3.09 14.56 -3.92
CA ILE A 265 -2.98 13.64 -2.79
C ILE A 265 -1.58 13.73 -2.19
N PHE A 266 -1.45 13.46 -0.90
CA PHE A 266 -0.16 13.48 -0.24
C PHE A 266 -0.10 12.55 0.96
N GLN A 267 1.10 12.08 1.23
CA GLN A 267 1.42 11.23 2.38
C GLN A 267 2.68 11.77 3.06
N GLY A 268 2.64 11.78 4.39
CA GLY A 268 3.76 12.17 5.23
C GLY A 268 4.38 10.96 5.91
N TYR A 269 5.68 10.81 5.76
CA TYR A 269 6.48 9.71 6.28
C TYR A 269 7.47 10.24 7.32
N LEU A 270 7.63 9.49 8.41
CA LEU A 270 8.62 9.77 9.45
C LEU A 270 9.71 8.69 9.39
N GLN A 271 10.98 9.10 9.50
CA GLN A 271 12.07 8.14 9.51
C GLN A 271 11.93 7.21 10.72
N GLY A 272 11.86 5.89 10.47
CA GLY A 272 11.71 4.87 11.51
C GLY A 272 10.26 4.44 11.76
N ALA A 273 9.26 5.18 11.28
CA ALA A 273 7.87 4.73 11.30
C ALA A 273 7.61 3.75 10.14
N PRO A 274 6.93 2.61 10.35
CA PRO A 274 6.72 1.60 9.31
C PRO A 274 5.64 1.99 8.30
N ARG A 275 4.77 2.93 8.66
CA ARG A 275 3.63 3.40 7.84
C ARG A 275 3.64 4.93 7.74
N PRO A 276 2.91 5.52 6.78
CA PRO A 276 2.73 6.97 6.72
C PRO A 276 2.11 7.49 8.01
N ALA A 277 2.74 8.48 8.65
CA ALA A 277 2.21 9.16 9.83
C ALA A 277 1.11 10.18 9.47
N LEU A 278 1.01 10.56 8.20
CA LEU A 278 0.02 11.52 7.71
C LEU A 278 -0.47 11.10 6.33
N ARG A 279 -1.78 11.23 6.08
CA ARG A 279 -2.39 11.01 4.76
C ARG A 279 -3.43 12.08 4.49
N GLY A 280 -3.46 12.60 3.27
CA GLY A 280 -4.41 13.64 2.88
C GLY A 280 -4.55 13.81 1.38
N GLY A 281 -5.46 14.70 1.01
CA GLY A 281 -5.73 15.00 -0.37
C GLY A 281 -7.03 15.76 -0.58
N ARG A 282 -7.33 16.01 -1.85
CA ARG A 282 -8.52 16.69 -2.33
C ARG A 282 -9.62 15.68 -2.65
N TYR A 283 -10.81 15.89 -2.10
CA TYR A 283 -11.92 14.94 -2.12
C TYR A 283 -13.25 15.62 -2.49
N ASP A 284 -13.26 16.41 -3.56
CA ASP A 284 -14.42 17.22 -3.93
C ASP A 284 -15.70 16.40 -4.14
N LEU A 285 -15.62 15.14 -4.59
CA LEU A 285 -16.79 14.28 -4.82
C LEU A 285 -17.59 14.03 -3.54
N LEU A 286 -16.90 13.81 -2.41
CA LEU A 286 -17.54 13.61 -1.11
C LEU A 286 -18.22 14.91 -0.65
N ALA A 287 -17.54 16.04 -0.75
CA ALA A 287 -18.10 17.33 -0.35
C ALA A 287 -19.35 17.69 -1.17
N ARG A 288 -19.32 17.45 -2.49
CA ARG A 288 -20.45 17.71 -3.40
C ARG A 288 -21.68 16.87 -3.11
N LYS A 289 -21.52 15.70 -2.47
CA LYS A 289 -22.65 14.86 -2.05
C LYS A 289 -23.51 15.54 -0.99
N PHE A 290 -22.91 16.34 -0.11
CA PHE A 290 -23.63 17.06 0.95
C PHE A 290 -23.84 18.54 0.64
N THR A 291 -22.99 19.15 -0.19
CA THR A 291 -23.10 20.56 -0.56
C THR A 291 -22.71 20.75 -2.03
N PRO A 292 -23.70 20.87 -2.94
CA PRO A 292 -23.44 21.04 -4.36
C PRO A 292 -22.49 22.22 -4.65
N GLY A 293 -21.49 21.97 -5.48
CA GLY A 293 -20.47 22.97 -5.85
C GLY A 293 -19.33 23.16 -4.84
N ALA A 294 -19.38 22.53 -3.66
CA ALA A 294 -18.27 22.58 -2.71
C ALA A 294 -17.06 21.78 -3.23
N GLY A 295 -15.87 22.27 -2.91
CA GLY A 295 -14.63 21.49 -2.92
C GLY A 295 -14.20 21.17 -1.49
N ALA A 296 -13.28 20.22 -1.35
CA ALA A 296 -12.72 19.90 -0.04
C ALA A 296 -11.31 19.31 -0.13
N VAL A 297 -10.50 19.67 0.86
CA VAL A 297 -9.13 19.19 1.04
C VAL A 297 -8.84 19.03 2.52
N GLY A 298 -8.11 17.98 2.88
CA GLY A 298 -7.77 17.72 4.27
C GLY A 298 -6.80 16.57 4.43
N PHE A 299 -6.45 16.31 5.68
CA PHE A 299 -5.54 15.24 6.05
C PHE A 299 -5.77 14.75 7.47
N ALA A 300 -5.35 13.51 7.72
CA ALA A 300 -5.30 12.90 9.02
C ALA A 300 -3.84 12.58 9.39
N VAL A 301 -3.48 12.88 10.64
CA VAL A 301 -2.28 12.44 11.34
C VAL A 301 -2.64 11.22 12.18
N TYR A 302 -1.86 10.15 12.02
CA TYR A 302 -2.03 8.87 12.71
C TYR A 302 -1.13 8.87 13.93
N LEU A 303 -1.70 9.21 15.09
CA LEU A 303 -0.93 9.41 16.32
C LEU A 303 -0.35 8.09 16.88
N ASP A 304 -0.97 6.95 16.57
CA ASP A 304 -0.47 5.65 17.05
C ASP A 304 0.83 5.20 16.35
N GLU A 305 1.13 5.78 15.19
CA GLU A 305 2.44 5.58 14.58
C GLU A 305 3.53 6.23 15.43
N LEU A 306 3.17 7.17 16.31
CA LEU A 306 4.11 7.76 17.27
C LEU A 306 4.52 6.78 18.38
N ASP A 307 3.58 5.94 18.80
CA ASP A 307 3.84 4.95 19.86
C ASP A 307 4.63 3.75 19.30
N ARG A 308 4.53 3.49 18.00
CA ARG A 308 5.18 2.38 17.29
C ARG A 308 6.65 2.65 16.95
N ALA A 309 7.04 3.91 16.83
CA ALA A 309 8.44 4.28 16.62
C ALA A 309 9.21 4.25 17.93
N ALA A 310 9.26 3.09 18.58
CA ALA A 310 10.31 2.84 19.55
C ALA A 310 11.65 2.80 18.81
N PRO A 311 12.73 3.39 19.36
CA PRO A 311 14.03 3.32 18.71
C PRO A 311 14.42 1.86 18.47
N PRO A 312 15.03 1.53 17.33
CA PRO A 312 15.63 0.21 17.16
C PRO A 312 16.57 -0.06 18.34
N PRO A 313 16.63 -1.30 18.86
CA PRO A 313 17.50 -1.63 19.98
C PRO A 313 18.92 -1.12 19.70
N ALA A 314 19.53 -0.52 20.72
CA ALA A 314 20.79 0.22 20.64
C ALA A 314 21.91 -0.58 19.99
N GLN A 315 22.09 -0.44 18.67
CA GLN A 315 23.31 -0.78 17.94
C GLN A 315 23.62 0.31 16.91
N SER A 316 24.39 1.26 17.43
CA SER A 316 25.40 2.18 16.87
C SER A 316 25.22 2.84 15.50
N ALA A 317 25.74 4.07 15.47
CA ALA A 317 26.07 4.96 14.38
C ALA A 317 26.94 4.36 13.25
N ALA A 318 26.61 3.17 12.74
CA ALA A 318 27.08 2.66 11.47
C ALA A 318 26.27 3.29 10.32
N PRO A 319 26.80 3.39 9.08
CA PRO A 319 25.97 3.73 7.93
C PRO A 319 24.77 2.78 7.91
N ALA A 320 23.56 3.35 7.90
CA ALA A 320 22.32 2.58 8.09
C ALA A 320 22.24 1.46 7.04
N MET A 321 22.54 0.23 7.45
CA MET A 321 22.46 -0.94 6.60
C MET A 321 21.03 -1.10 6.07
N LEU A 322 20.92 -1.68 4.88
CA LEU A 322 19.65 -2.10 4.35
C LEU A 322 19.26 -3.44 4.99
N ASN A 323 18.14 -3.45 5.71
CA ASN A 323 17.61 -4.64 6.35
C ASN A 323 16.79 -5.45 5.34
N ILE A 324 17.12 -6.72 5.13
CA ILE A 324 16.52 -7.56 4.09
C ILE A 324 15.95 -8.84 4.70
N ALA A 325 14.64 -9.06 4.61
CA ALA A 325 14.01 -10.32 4.96
C ALA A 325 14.13 -11.33 3.81
N LEU A 326 14.78 -12.47 4.06
CA LEU A 326 15.01 -13.51 3.07
C LEU A 326 14.31 -14.82 3.48
N PRO A 327 13.74 -15.56 2.51
CA PRO A 327 13.01 -16.80 2.80
C PRO A 327 14.00 -17.94 3.04
N LYS A 328 13.74 -18.79 4.04
CA LYS A 328 14.48 -20.04 4.23
C LYS A 328 14.06 -21.15 3.27
N GLY A 329 14.90 -22.18 3.16
CA GLY A 329 14.61 -23.41 2.43
C GLY A 329 14.87 -23.30 0.92
N ARG A 330 14.16 -24.11 0.13
CA ARG A 330 14.43 -24.30 -1.31
C ARG A 330 14.39 -23.02 -2.15
N LEU A 331 13.54 -22.06 -1.77
CA LEU A 331 13.51 -20.75 -2.43
C LEU A 331 14.69 -19.88 -2.00
N GLY A 332 15.08 -19.95 -0.72
CA GLY A 332 16.20 -19.21 -0.14
C GLY A 332 17.49 -19.41 -0.88
N ASP A 333 17.87 -20.66 -1.19
CA ASP A 333 19.13 -20.98 -1.87
C ASP A 333 19.24 -20.29 -3.23
N LYS A 334 18.14 -20.29 -4.00
CA LYS A 334 18.06 -19.61 -5.30
C LYS A 334 18.19 -18.10 -5.15
N VAL A 335 17.64 -17.55 -4.06
CA VAL A 335 17.66 -16.12 -3.73
C VAL A 335 19.04 -15.66 -3.27
N TYR A 336 19.69 -16.38 -2.35
CA TYR A 336 21.04 -16.06 -1.87
C TYR A 336 22.05 -16.08 -3.02
N SER A 337 21.97 -17.10 -3.87
CA SER A 337 22.79 -17.21 -5.08
C SER A 337 22.57 -16.03 -6.04
N LEU A 338 21.31 -15.60 -6.25
CA LEU A 338 21.02 -14.43 -7.10
C LEU A 338 21.58 -13.13 -6.50
N LEU A 339 21.44 -12.94 -5.18
CA LEU A 339 21.98 -11.78 -4.49
C LEU A 339 23.52 -11.74 -4.60
N ALA A 340 24.19 -12.89 -4.45
CA ALA A 340 25.64 -12.99 -4.60
C ALA A 340 26.11 -12.68 -6.03
N GLU A 341 25.44 -13.22 -7.04
CA GLU A 341 25.72 -12.89 -8.46
C GLU A 341 25.47 -11.42 -8.79
N GLY A 342 24.52 -10.79 -8.09
CA GLY A 342 24.24 -9.35 -8.18
C GLY A 342 25.19 -8.47 -7.39
N GLY A 343 26.16 -9.04 -6.66
CA GLY A 343 27.07 -8.30 -5.78
C GLY A 343 26.37 -7.64 -4.58
N CYS A 344 25.19 -8.14 -4.21
CA CYS A 344 24.33 -7.58 -3.16
C CYS A 344 24.51 -8.28 -1.80
N LEU A 345 25.19 -9.42 -1.79
CA LEU A 345 25.46 -10.23 -0.60
C LEU A 345 26.68 -11.12 -0.85
N ALA A 346 27.53 -11.34 0.14
CA ALA A 346 28.61 -12.31 0.02
C ALA A 346 28.07 -13.74 -0.23
N PRO A 347 28.75 -14.56 -1.04
CA PRO A 347 28.38 -15.97 -1.18
C PRO A 347 28.71 -16.75 0.10
N GLU A 348 27.71 -17.36 0.73
CA GLU A 348 27.85 -18.23 1.90
C GLU A 348 26.72 -19.29 1.91
N ASP A 349 26.95 -20.46 2.51
CA ASP A 349 25.89 -21.43 2.79
C ASP A 349 25.13 -21.04 4.06
N TYR A 350 24.15 -20.15 3.88
CA TYR A 350 23.34 -19.62 4.97
C TYR A 350 22.42 -20.65 5.64
N ASN A 351 22.11 -21.77 4.96
CA ASN A 351 21.33 -22.84 5.58
C ASN A 351 22.19 -23.70 6.51
N ALA A 352 23.49 -23.80 6.27
CA ALA A 352 24.41 -24.55 7.13
C ALA A 352 24.68 -23.85 8.48
N THR A 353 24.62 -22.53 8.55
CA THR A 353 25.15 -21.78 9.71
C THR A 353 24.17 -21.64 10.88
N ARG A 354 22.92 -22.13 10.79
CA ARG A 354 21.82 -21.95 11.77
C ARG A 354 21.57 -20.48 12.22
N ARG A 355 22.27 -19.51 11.63
CA ARG A 355 22.17 -18.08 11.96
C ARG A 355 20.84 -17.54 11.43
N LEU A 356 20.19 -16.70 12.23
CA LEU A 356 18.96 -16.01 11.82
C LEU A 356 19.23 -14.62 11.28
N VAL A 357 20.38 -14.05 11.64
CA VAL A 357 20.82 -12.71 11.23
C VAL A 357 22.22 -12.83 10.64
N VAL A 358 22.39 -12.24 9.47
CA VAL A 358 23.66 -12.19 8.73
C VAL A 358 23.93 -10.73 8.41
N GLU A 359 25.16 -10.28 8.64
CA GLU A 359 25.59 -8.93 8.25
C GLU A 359 26.69 -9.02 7.20
N ASP A 360 26.52 -8.29 6.11
CA ASP A 360 27.58 -8.05 5.13
C ASP A 360 27.89 -6.56 5.13
N LYS A 361 28.98 -6.22 5.84
CA LYS A 361 29.44 -4.83 5.97
C LYS A 361 29.95 -4.24 4.66
N ALA A 362 30.45 -5.07 3.74
CA ALA A 362 30.96 -4.61 2.45
C ALA A 362 29.80 -4.27 1.50
N ALA A 363 28.75 -5.07 1.50
CA ALA A 363 27.51 -4.79 0.76
C ALA A 363 26.60 -3.76 1.46
N GLY A 364 26.80 -3.53 2.76
CA GLY A 364 26.00 -2.60 3.56
C GLY A 364 24.60 -3.14 3.86
N VAL A 365 24.46 -4.45 4.02
CA VAL A 365 23.18 -5.14 4.23
C VAL A 365 23.18 -5.97 5.51
N ARG A 366 21.99 -6.09 6.11
CA ARG A 366 21.70 -7.01 7.21
C ARG A 366 20.53 -7.89 6.80
N CYS A 367 20.75 -9.19 6.68
CA CYS A 367 19.74 -10.14 6.24
C CYS A 367 19.13 -10.89 7.42
N PHE A 368 17.80 -11.04 7.40
CA PHE A 368 17.04 -11.83 8.35
C PHE A 368 16.49 -13.06 7.64
N LEU A 369 16.90 -14.24 8.07
CA LEU A 369 16.40 -15.49 7.51
C LEU A 369 15.10 -15.88 8.23
N VAL A 370 13.97 -15.80 7.52
CA VAL A 370 12.63 -16.03 8.08
C VAL A 370 11.85 -17.08 7.28
N LYS A 371 10.72 -17.53 7.80
CA LYS A 371 9.83 -18.42 7.03
C LYS A 371 9.25 -17.64 5.83
N PRO A 372 9.03 -18.28 4.67
CA PRO A 372 8.46 -17.58 3.50
C PRO A 372 7.14 -16.86 3.78
N SER A 373 6.27 -17.42 4.63
CA SER A 373 5.01 -16.82 5.06
C SER A 373 5.18 -15.49 5.80
N ASP A 374 6.33 -15.28 6.44
CA ASP A 374 6.55 -14.18 7.38
C ASP A 374 7.28 -13.00 6.70
N VAL A 375 7.91 -13.22 5.53
CA VAL A 375 8.70 -12.18 4.83
C VAL A 375 7.87 -10.92 4.60
N ALA A 376 6.63 -11.06 4.10
CA ALA A 376 5.77 -9.93 3.82
C ALA A 376 5.42 -9.13 5.09
N ILE A 377 5.20 -9.82 6.21
CA ILE A 377 4.90 -9.22 7.52
C ILE A 377 6.11 -8.43 8.04
N TYR A 378 7.32 -9.01 7.98
CA TYR A 378 8.54 -8.33 8.42
C TYR A 378 8.79 -7.03 7.64
N VAL A 379 8.46 -7.02 6.36
CA VAL A 379 8.60 -5.84 5.51
C VAL A 379 7.48 -4.82 5.79
N GLU A 380 6.22 -5.24 5.84
CA GLU A 380 5.11 -4.32 6.11
C GLU A 380 5.26 -3.58 7.45
N HIS A 381 5.74 -4.30 8.48
CA HIS A 381 5.95 -3.73 9.82
C HIS A 381 7.27 -2.97 9.98
N GLY A 382 8.07 -2.82 8.91
CA GLY A 382 9.32 -2.06 8.92
C GLY A 382 10.47 -2.73 9.69
N ALA A 383 10.30 -3.98 10.14
CA ALA A 383 11.40 -4.77 10.72
C ALA A 383 12.48 -5.05 9.67
N ALA A 384 12.07 -5.26 8.41
CA ALA A 384 12.92 -5.26 7.24
C ALA A 384 12.53 -4.12 6.28
N ASP A 385 13.51 -3.53 5.60
CA ASP A 385 13.26 -2.51 4.59
C ASP A 385 12.82 -3.14 3.26
N ILE A 386 13.40 -4.30 2.94
CA ILE A 386 13.16 -5.08 1.71
C ILE A 386 12.91 -6.53 2.09
N GLY A 387 12.17 -7.26 1.26
CA GLY A 387 12.10 -8.71 1.34
C GLY A 387 12.01 -9.38 -0.03
N ILE A 388 12.29 -10.68 -0.07
CA ILE A 388 12.08 -11.51 -1.26
C ILE A 388 11.09 -12.61 -0.93
N VAL A 389 9.93 -12.60 -1.57
CA VAL A 389 8.76 -13.42 -1.18
C VAL A 389 8.02 -13.94 -2.41
N GLY A 390 7.36 -15.09 -2.28
CA GLY A 390 6.52 -15.63 -3.35
C GLY A 390 5.29 -14.76 -3.64
N ARG A 391 4.91 -14.65 -4.92
CA ARG A 391 3.70 -13.92 -5.35
C ARG A 391 2.42 -14.50 -4.74
N ASP A 392 2.39 -15.80 -4.45
CA ASP A 392 1.32 -16.49 -3.73
C ASP A 392 1.10 -15.93 -2.32
N ILE A 393 2.18 -15.72 -1.56
CA ILE A 393 2.09 -15.15 -0.21
C ILE A 393 1.57 -13.72 -0.27
N LEU A 394 2.10 -12.88 -1.17
CA LEU A 394 1.61 -11.51 -1.36
C LEU A 394 0.14 -11.48 -1.80
N ALA A 395 -0.22 -12.37 -2.72
CA ALA A 395 -1.57 -12.49 -3.24
C ALA A 395 -2.54 -13.14 -2.25
N GLU A 396 -2.09 -13.70 -1.13
CA GLU A 396 -2.94 -14.19 -0.03
C GLU A 396 -3.00 -13.20 1.14
N SER A 397 -1.89 -12.54 1.49
CA SER A 397 -1.83 -11.65 2.67
C SER A 397 -2.31 -10.22 2.45
N GLU A 398 -2.35 -9.70 1.21
CA GLU A 398 -2.59 -8.27 0.90
C GLU A 398 -1.64 -7.31 1.63
N ALA A 399 -0.40 -7.73 1.86
CA ALA A 399 0.58 -6.92 2.57
C ALA A 399 0.75 -5.53 1.94
N ASP A 400 0.76 -4.48 2.77
CA ASP A 400 0.86 -3.09 2.34
C ASP A 400 2.30 -2.69 1.99
N VAL A 401 2.82 -3.26 0.90
CA VAL A 401 4.21 -3.11 0.45
C VAL A 401 4.29 -2.66 -1.01
N TYR A 402 5.46 -2.20 -1.45
CA TYR A 402 5.75 -2.07 -2.87
C TYR A 402 6.27 -3.37 -3.44
N GLU A 403 5.84 -3.75 -4.64
CA GLU A 403 6.35 -4.88 -5.43
C GLU A 403 7.30 -4.34 -6.51
N LEU A 404 8.60 -4.32 -6.24
CA LEU A 404 9.59 -3.57 -7.02
C LEU A 404 10.21 -4.36 -8.19
N LEU A 405 10.26 -5.70 -8.10
CA LEU A 405 10.88 -6.55 -9.12
C LEU A 405 10.32 -7.98 -9.11
N ASP A 406 10.01 -8.52 -10.28
CA ASP A 406 9.87 -9.96 -10.50
C ASP A 406 11.26 -10.58 -10.74
N THR A 407 11.66 -11.51 -9.88
CA THR A 407 12.96 -12.20 -10.02
C THR A 407 12.92 -13.36 -11.01
N GLY A 408 11.72 -13.83 -11.36
CA GLY A 408 11.49 -15.04 -12.14
C GLY A 408 11.95 -16.33 -11.44
N LEU A 409 12.35 -16.28 -10.16
CA LEU A 409 12.77 -17.44 -9.39
C LEU A 409 11.57 -18.22 -8.83
N GLY A 410 11.75 -19.52 -8.61
CA GLY A 410 10.73 -20.37 -7.99
C GLY A 410 9.44 -20.46 -8.79
N ARG A 411 9.52 -20.49 -10.13
CA ARG A 411 8.34 -20.51 -11.01
C ARG A 411 7.45 -21.69 -10.68
N CYS A 412 6.20 -21.40 -10.34
CA CYS A 412 5.12 -22.37 -10.20
C CYS A 412 3.80 -21.70 -10.61
N ARG A 413 2.67 -22.36 -10.38
CA ARG A 413 1.35 -21.78 -10.64
C ARG A 413 0.33 -22.22 -9.60
N MET A 414 -0.60 -21.33 -9.26
CA MET A 414 -1.77 -21.70 -8.48
C MET A 414 -2.71 -22.52 -9.36
N CYS A 415 -3.17 -23.65 -8.83
CA CYS A 415 -4.04 -24.57 -9.53
C CYS A 415 -5.26 -24.94 -8.69
N VAL A 416 -6.38 -25.19 -9.37
CA VAL A 416 -7.41 -26.09 -8.87
C VAL A 416 -6.99 -27.51 -9.24
N ALA A 417 -6.93 -28.40 -8.25
CA ALA A 417 -6.65 -29.82 -8.46
C ALA A 417 -7.69 -30.67 -7.72
N GLY A 418 -7.96 -31.87 -8.23
CA GLY A 418 -8.94 -32.79 -7.66
C GLY A 418 -8.74 -34.21 -8.17
N PRO A 419 -9.58 -35.16 -7.76
CA PRO A 419 -9.53 -36.53 -8.26
C PRO A 419 -9.55 -36.58 -9.79
N ALA A 420 -8.79 -37.51 -10.39
CA ALA A 420 -8.80 -37.69 -11.83
C ALA A 420 -10.23 -37.97 -12.35
N GLY A 421 -10.70 -37.19 -13.32
CA GLY A 421 -12.07 -37.29 -13.84
C GLY A 421 -13.14 -36.61 -12.98
N PHE A 422 -12.75 -35.80 -11.98
CA PHE A 422 -13.69 -34.98 -11.21
C PHE A 422 -14.56 -34.11 -12.16
N ALA A 423 -15.87 -34.15 -11.91
CA ALA A 423 -16.86 -33.29 -12.56
C ALA A 423 -17.55 -32.44 -11.50
N ASP A 424 -17.56 -31.12 -11.70
CA ASP A 424 -18.24 -30.20 -10.80
C ASP A 424 -19.76 -30.37 -10.87
N ASP A 425 -20.43 -30.26 -9.72
CA ASP A 425 -21.88 -30.24 -9.58
C ASP A 425 -22.34 -28.83 -9.17
N PRO A 426 -22.87 -28.02 -10.11
CA PRO A 426 -23.33 -26.67 -9.83
C PRO A 426 -24.51 -26.60 -8.85
N GLY A 427 -25.19 -27.71 -8.57
CA GLY A 427 -26.37 -27.77 -7.69
C GLY A 427 -26.05 -27.64 -6.19
N ARG A 428 -24.77 -27.72 -5.80
CA ARG A 428 -24.32 -27.55 -4.41
C ARG A 428 -23.05 -26.70 -4.31
N PRO A 429 -22.76 -26.09 -3.14
CA PRO A 429 -21.47 -25.45 -2.91
C PRO A 429 -20.30 -26.43 -3.13
N LEU A 430 -19.26 -25.96 -3.82
CA LEU A 430 -18.04 -26.75 -4.03
C LEU A 430 -17.17 -26.70 -2.76
N ARG A 431 -16.80 -27.86 -2.21
CA ARG A 431 -15.90 -27.90 -1.04
C ARG A 431 -14.46 -27.79 -1.51
N VAL A 432 -13.78 -26.73 -1.09
CA VAL A 432 -12.42 -26.38 -1.51
C VAL A 432 -11.50 -26.40 -0.29
N ALA A 433 -10.54 -27.33 -0.26
CA ALA A 433 -9.50 -27.33 0.77
C ALA A 433 -8.26 -26.54 0.31
N THR A 434 -7.78 -25.63 1.14
CA THR A 434 -6.64 -24.78 0.79
C THR A 434 -6.05 -24.07 2.02
N LYS A 435 -4.78 -23.66 1.92
CA LYS A 435 -4.19 -22.63 2.80
C LYS A 435 -4.37 -21.20 2.25
N PHE A 436 -4.77 -21.06 0.99
CA PHE A 436 -4.90 -19.82 0.24
C PHE A 436 -6.37 -19.42 0.11
N THR A 437 -6.98 -19.17 1.26
CA THR A 437 -8.42 -18.96 1.39
C THR A 437 -8.91 -17.76 0.57
N ARG A 438 -8.17 -16.65 0.54
CA ARG A 438 -8.59 -15.47 -0.18
C ARG A 438 -8.42 -15.64 -1.68
N ILE A 439 -7.30 -16.19 -2.12
CA ILE A 439 -7.06 -16.50 -3.54
C ILE A 439 -8.16 -17.43 -4.08
N ALA A 440 -8.52 -18.48 -3.32
CA ALA A 440 -9.59 -19.39 -3.71
C ALA A 440 -10.95 -18.69 -3.79
N LYS A 441 -11.32 -17.91 -2.77
CA LYS A 441 -12.57 -17.13 -2.76
C LYS A 441 -12.66 -16.18 -3.95
N GLU A 442 -11.61 -15.43 -4.23
CA GLU A 442 -11.58 -14.51 -5.38
C GLU A 442 -11.69 -15.23 -6.72
N TYR A 443 -10.99 -16.36 -6.88
CA TYR A 443 -11.00 -17.14 -8.12
C TYR A 443 -12.40 -17.66 -8.45
N PHE A 444 -13.10 -18.26 -7.48
CA PHE A 444 -14.44 -18.81 -7.69
C PHE A 444 -15.53 -17.73 -7.73
N ALA A 445 -15.39 -16.64 -6.97
CA ALA A 445 -16.31 -15.51 -7.04
C ALA A 445 -16.38 -14.88 -8.44
N ARG A 446 -15.24 -14.78 -9.14
CA ARG A 446 -15.18 -14.29 -10.54
C ARG A 446 -15.93 -15.18 -11.54
N GLN A 447 -16.16 -16.45 -11.19
CA GLN A 447 -16.91 -17.40 -12.00
C GLN A 447 -18.38 -17.49 -11.59
N GLY A 448 -18.79 -16.78 -10.54
CA GLY A 448 -20.11 -16.95 -9.94
C GLY A 448 -20.31 -18.32 -9.28
N ARG A 449 -19.22 -19.01 -8.88
CA ARG A 449 -19.28 -20.33 -8.27
C ARG A 449 -19.32 -20.22 -6.75
N ASP A 450 -20.36 -20.78 -6.15
CA ASP A 450 -20.49 -20.84 -4.69
C ASP A 450 -19.58 -21.93 -4.10
N ILE A 451 -18.90 -21.63 -3.00
CA ILE A 451 -17.88 -22.53 -2.42
C ILE A 451 -17.96 -22.58 -0.89
N GLU A 452 -17.58 -23.73 -0.34
CA GLU A 452 -17.25 -23.91 1.08
C GLU A 452 -15.73 -24.04 1.21
N ILE A 453 -15.10 -23.15 1.99
CA ILE A 453 -13.66 -23.16 2.22
C ILE A 453 -13.32 -24.00 3.45
N ILE A 454 -12.43 -24.96 3.26
CA ILE A 454 -11.83 -25.77 4.33
C ILE A 454 -10.36 -25.37 4.47
N HIS A 455 -10.04 -24.60 5.50
CA HIS A 455 -8.68 -24.13 5.73
C HIS A 455 -7.77 -25.25 6.23
N LEU A 456 -6.65 -25.49 5.53
CA LEU A 456 -5.62 -26.46 5.91
C LEU A 456 -4.25 -25.81 5.88
N ASN A 457 -3.35 -26.18 6.80
CA ASN A 457 -1.99 -25.62 6.86
C ASN A 457 -0.95 -26.45 6.08
N GLY A 458 -1.26 -27.70 5.74
CA GLY A 458 -0.36 -28.62 5.05
C GLY A 458 -1.04 -29.95 4.72
N SER A 459 -0.37 -30.79 3.94
CA SER A 459 -0.90 -32.07 3.43
C SER A 459 -2.26 -31.92 2.76
N ILE A 460 -2.38 -30.90 1.92
CA ILE A 460 -3.65 -30.45 1.34
C ILE A 460 -4.20 -31.51 0.37
N GLU A 461 -3.31 -32.24 -0.29
CA GLU A 461 -3.61 -33.32 -1.23
C GLU A 461 -4.40 -34.48 -0.60
N LEU A 462 -4.32 -34.67 0.72
CA LEU A 462 -5.10 -35.69 1.42
C LEU A 462 -6.59 -35.34 1.50
N ALA A 463 -6.96 -34.07 1.41
CA ALA A 463 -8.33 -33.64 1.64
C ALA A 463 -9.33 -34.23 0.62
N PRO A 464 -9.07 -34.25 -0.69
CA PRO A 464 -9.94 -34.94 -1.63
C PRO A 464 -9.93 -36.46 -1.47
N ILE A 465 -8.78 -37.05 -1.13
CA ILE A 465 -8.62 -38.51 -0.96
C ILE A 465 -9.48 -39.03 0.18
N LEU A 466 -9.55 -38.28 1.28
CA LEU A 466 -10.33 -38.62 2.47
C LEU A 466 -11.79 -38.12 2.40
N GLY A 467 -12.21 -37.54 1.27
CA GLY A 467 -13.55 -36.99 1.08
C GLY A 467 -13.86 -35.73 1.88
N LEU A 468 -12.84 -35.09 2.47
CA LEU A 468 -12.96 -33.83 3.21
C LEU A 468 -13.35 -32.69 2.26
N SER A 469 -12.75 -32.64 1.07
CA SER A 469 -13.07 -31.65 0.03
C SER A 469 -13.33 -32.29 -1.33
N ASP A 470 -13.95 -31.54 -2.23
CA ASP A 470 -14.16 -31.96 -3.62
C ASP A 470 -12.91 -31.67 -4.46
N VAL A 471 -12.31 -30.49 -4.23
CA VAL A 471 -11.06 -30.04 -4.88
C VAL A 471 -10.14 -29.36 -3.87
N ILE A 472 -8.93 -29.06 -4.31
CA ILE A 472 -7.96 -28.22 -3.61
C ILE A 472 -7.56 -27.02 -4.46
N VAL A 473 -7.17 -25.94 -3.78
CA VAL A 473 -6.44 -24.83 -4.41
C VAL A 473 -5.05 -24.79 -3.80
N ASP A 474 -4.02 -25.08 -4.59
CA ASP A 474 -2.63 -25.08 -4.12
C ASP A 474 -1.63 -24.74 -5.25
N ILE A 475 -0.39 -24.48 -4.85
CA ILE A 475 0.72 -24.20 -5.75
C ILE A 475 1.25 -25.50 -6.36
N VAL A 476 1.51 -25.48 -7.66
CA VAL A 476 2.01 -26.64 -8.42
C VAL A 476 3.22 -26.22 -9.25
N GLU A 477 4.35 -26.90 -9.04
CA GLU A 477 5.56 -26.76 -9.86
C GLU A 477 5.52 -27.76 -11.03
N THR A 478 5.73 -29.06 -10.76
CA THR A 478 5.72 -30.12 -11.78
C THR A 478 4.43 -30.94 -11.80
N GLY A 479 3.70 -31.00 -10.68
CA GLY A 479 2.50 -31.84 -10.53
C GLY A 479 2.77 -33.29 -10.10
N ALA A 480 4.02 -33.68 -9.88
CA ALA A 480 4.39 -35.04 -9.46
C ALA A 480 3.68 -35.47 -8.17
N THR A 481 3.69 -34.63 -7.14
CA THR A 481 3.02 -34.89 -5.85
C THR A 481 1.51 -35.13 -6.01
N LEU A 482 0.85 -34.40 -6.91
CA LEU A 482 -0.57 -34.60 -7.19
C LEU A 482 -0.82 -35.97 -7.84
N GLN A 483 -0.01 -36.32 -8.84
CA GLN A 483 -0.13 -37.59 -9.56
C GLN A 483 0.10 -38.80 -8.65
N GLU A 484 1.11 -38.74 -7.78
CA GLU A 484 1.41 -39.78 -6.79
C GLU A 484 0.23 -40.03 -5.83
N ASN A 485 -0.64 -39.05 -5.66
CA ASN A 485 -1.82 -39.09 -4.79
C ASN A 485 -3.15 -39.25 -5.57
N GLY A 486 -3.10 -39.59 -6.86
CA GLY A 486 -4.29 -39.80 -7.69
C GLY A 486 -5.06 -38.53 -8.04
N LEU A 487 -4.44 -37.35 -7.87
CA LEU A 487 -5.02 -36.07 -8.22
C LEU A 487 -4.48 -35.56 -9.57
N ALA A 488 -5.31 -34.78 -10.25
CA ALA A 488 -4.95 -34.10 -11.49
C ALA A 488 -5.15 -32.59 -11.36
N VAL A 489 -4.30 -31.82 -12.04
CA VAL A 489 -4.52 -30.38 -12.23
C VAL A 489 -5.73 -30.21 -13.15
N LEU A 490 -6.79 -29.61 -12.63
CA LEU A 490 -8.00 -29.29 -13.39
C LEU A 490 -7.80 -27.99 -14.16
N THR A 491 -7.31 -26.95 -13.47
CA THR A 491 -7.08 -25.63 -14.05
C THR A 491 -5.90 -24.95 -13.36
N GLY A 492 -4.97 -24.37 -14.13
CA GLY A 492 -3.95 -23.45 -13.62
C GLY A 492 -4.34 -22.00 -13.95
N PHE A 493 -4.29 -21.09 -12.97
CA PHE A 493 -4.87 -19.75 -13.14
C PHE A 493 -4.02 -18.58 -12.62
N MET A 494 -2.94 -18.82 -11.88
CA MET A 494 -2.07 -17.73 -11.41
C MET A 494 -0.60 -18.14 -11.51
N PRO A 495 0.20 -17.60 -12.45
CA PRO A 495 1.63 -17.82 -12.46
C PRO A 495 2.27 -17.17 -11.22
N ILE A 496 3.22 -17.87 -10.60
CA ILE A 496 3.88 -17.46 -9.38
C ILE A 496 5.39 -17.48 -9.59
N SER A 497 6.06 -16.45 -9.10
CA SER A 497 7.50 -16.40 -8.90
C SER A 497 7.81 -15.50 -7.69
N ALA A 498 9.07 -15.49 -7.27
CA ALA A 498 9.51 -14.61 -6.18
C ALA A 498 9.59 -13.14 -6.63
N ARG A 499 9.09 -12.27 -5.76
CA ARG A 499 9.03 -10.82 -5.88
C ARG A 499 9.98 -10.17 -4.88
N VAL A 500 10.68 -9.11 -5.30
CA VAL A 500 11.35 -8.18 -4.38
C VAL A 500 10.32 -7.16 -3.93
N ILE A 501 10.11 -7.05 -2.63
CA ILE A 501 9.18 -6.10 -2.02
C ILE A 501 9.91 -5.10 -1.12
N ALA A 502 9.31 -3.94 -0.89
CA ALA A 502 9.83 -2.95 0.06
C ALA A 502 8.75 -2.34 0.94
N ASN A 503 9.13 -2.02 2.17
CA ASN A 503 8.31 -1.21 3.06
C ASN A 503 8.13 0.18 2.44
N LYS A 504 6.90 0.66 2.35
CA LYS A 504 6.60 1.94 1.68
C LYS A 504 7.28 3.14 2.34
N SER A 505 7.39 3.13 3.66
CA SER A 505 8.04 4.18 4.45
C SER A 505 9.55 4.10 4.35
N SER A 506 10.16 2.94 4.66
CA SER A 506 11.61 2.74 4.53
C SER A 506 12.10 3.04 3.11
N TYR A 507 11.34 2.68 2.08
CA TYR A 507 11.70 2.98 0.69
C TYR A 507 11.84 4.48 0.43
N GLN A 508 11.07 5.34 1.10
CA GLN A 508 11.27 6.78 0.97
C GLN A 508 12.66 7.19 1.46
N PHE A 509 13.09 6.65 2.61
CA PHE A 509 14.37 7.00 3.25
C PHE A 509 15.60 6.28 2.67
N LYS A 510 15.43 5.03 2.23
CA LYS A 510 16.51 4.15 1.75
C LYS A 510 16.42 3.85 0.25
N ARG A 511 15.81 4.75 -0.52
CA ARG A 511 15.62 4.59 -1.97
C ARG A 511 16.92 4.29 -2.71
N ARG A 512 17.99 5.07 -2.45
CA ARG A 512 19.28 4.88 -3.13
C ARG A 512 19.88 3.49 -2.89
N GLN A 513 19.86 3.02 -1.65
CA GLN A 513 20.33 1.68 -1.29
C GLN A 513 19.47 0.60 -1.96
N THR A 514 18.15 0.79 -1.95
CA THR A 514 17.19 -0.11 -2.58
C THR A 514 17.41 -0.20 -4.09
N ASP A 515 17.48 0.93 -4.78
CA ASP A 515 17.61 1.00 -6.23
C ASP A 515 18.94 0.38 -6.69
N ARG A 516 20.04 0.58 -5.93
CA ARG A 516 21.33 -0.08 -6.18
C ARG A 516 21.23 -1.61 -6.10
N LEU A 517 20.52 -2.13 -5.10
CA LEU A 517 20.27 -3.57 -4.97
C LEU A 517 19.42 -4.09 -6.13
N LEU A 518 18.37 -3.35 -6.52
CA LEU A 518 17.52 -3.71 -7.66
C LEU A 518 18.30 -3.72 -8.98
N GLU A 519 19.20 -2.76 -9.20
CA GLU A 519 20.09 -2.73 -10.37
C GLU A 519 21.00 -3.97 -10.42
N GLY A 520 21.63 -4.33 -9.29
CA GLY A 520 22.45 -5.54 -9.18
C GLY A 520 21.67 -6.82 -9.50
N LEU A 521 20.46 -6.94 -8.95
CA LEU A 521 19.56 -8.07 -9.21
C LEU A 521 19.10 -8.13 -10.67
N ARG A 522 18.70 -7.00 -11.26
CA ARG A 522 18.31 -6.93 -12.69
C ARG A 522 19.46 -7.38 -13.59
N GLY A 523 20.69 -6.95 -13.30
CA GLY A 523 21.88 -7.38 -14.02
C GLY A 523 22.12 -8.90 -13.91
N ALA A 524 21.98 -9.47 -12.71
CA ALA A 524 22.12 -10.91 -12.50
C ALA A 524 21.03 -11.73 -13.23
N ILE A 525 19.78 -11.26 -13.18
CA ILE A 525 18.66 -11.90 -13.88
C ILE A 525 18.89 -11.88 -15.40
N ALA A 526 19.32 -10.75 -15.96
CA ALA A 526 19.61 -10.62 -17.38
C ALA A 526 20.72 -11.59 -17.83
N ARG A 527 21.81 -11.71 -17.05
CA ARG A 527 22.88 -12.69 -17.33
C ARG A 527 22.36 -14.13 -17.31
N ARG A 528 21.53 -14.50 -16.32
CA ARG A 528 20.93 -15.84 -16.25
C ARG A 528 20.01 -16.15 -17.44
N ALA A 529 19.30 -15.14 -17.96
CA ALA A 529 18.45 -15.31 -19.13
C ALA A 529 19.28 -15.58 -20.39
N HIS A 530 20.33 -14.79 -20.61
CA HIS A 530 21.24 -14.94 -21.75
C HIS A 530 21.92 -16.32 -21.78
N ASN A 531 22.48 -16.76 -20.65
CA ASN A 531 23.13 -18.07 -20.58
C ASN A 531 22.15 -19.23 -20.89
N LYS A 532 20.87 -19.10 -20.53
CA LYS A 532 19.86 -20.12 -20.83
C LYS A 532 19.49 -20.18 -22.32
N GLU A 533 19.62 -19.07 -23.04
CA GLU A 533 19.41 -19.02 -24.49
C GLU A 533 20.62 -19.57 -25.25
N GLU A 534 21.85 -19.37 -24.76
CA GLU A 534 23.06 -19.94 -25.37
C GLU A 534 23.21 -21.46 -25.15
N THR A 535 22.58 -22.01 -24.10
CA THR A 535 22.64 -23.46 -23.78
C THR A 535 21.45 -24.25 -24.34
N ARG A 536 20.54 -23.60 -25.09
CA ARG A 536 19.38 -24.21 -25.77
C ARG A 536 19.59 -24.22 -27.27
#